data_AF-A0A5K7XFF7-F1
#
_entry.id   AF-A0A5K7XFF7-F1
#
_cell.length_a   1.000
_cell.length_b   1.000
_cell.length_c   1.000
_cell.angle_alpha   90.00
_cell.angle_beta   90.00
_cell.angle_gamma   90.00
#
_symmetry.space_group_name_H-M   'P 1'
#
loop_
_entity.id
_entity.type
_entity.pdbx_description
1 polymer ?
#
loop_
_entity_poly.entity_id
_entity_poly.type
_entity_poly.pdbx_seq_one_letter_code
_entity_poly.pdbx_strand_id
1 'polypeptide(L)' 'MDTEKLFPLEYQGKIIACQSADDRKLLQSAILLDGHRSDCNQYPSAELTKMSKVCEQYELTTLAQLTAELAKQCDEAERP' A
#
# COMPACT_ATOMS: atom_id res chain seq x y z
N MET A 1 7.42 -20.47 -12.81
CA MET A 1 7.86 -19.36 -11.94
C MET A 1 7.04 -19.47 -10.68
N ASP A 2 7.67 -19.92 -9.60
CA ASP A 2 7.07 -20.31 -8.31
C ASP A 2 6.26 -19.19 -7.66
N THR A 3 4.94 -19.25 -7.79
CA THR A 3 3.99 -18.54 -6.92
C THR A 3 3.81 -19.25 -5.56
N GLU A 4 4.49 -20.39 -5.34
CA GLU A 4 4.24 -21.34 -4.24
C GLU A 4 4.80 -20.93 -2.87
N LYS A 5 5.39 -19.73 -2.70
CA LYS A 5 6.02 -19.32 -1.41
C LYS A 5 5.65 -17.92 -0.90
N LEU A 6 4.74 -17.22 -1.55
CA LEU A 6 4.25 -15.95 -1.00
C LEU A 6 3.19 -16.25 0.05
N PHE A 7 3.58 -16.21 1.33
CA PHE A 7 2.61 -16.25 2.43
C PHE A 7 1.54 -15.18 2.18
N PRO A 8 0.25 -15.54 2.22
CA PRO A 8 -0.81 -14.60 1.93
C PRO A 8 -0.86 -13.51 3.01
N LEU A 9 -1.23 -12.30 2.61
CA LEU A 9 -1.47 -11.22 3.56
C LEU A 9 -2.90 -11.34 4.09
N GLU A 10 -3.09 -11.01 5.36
CA GLU A 10 -4.44 -10.84 5.92
C GLU A 10 -4.67 -9.37 6.22
N TYR A 11 -5.80 -8.85 5.73
CA TYR A 11 -6.24 -7.49 6.04
C TYR A 11 -7.74 -7.48 6.25
N GLN A 12 -8.19 -6.98 7.41
CA GLN A 12 -9.61 -6.91 7.79
C GLN A 12 -10.36 -8.25 7.61
N GLY A 13 -9.70 -9.37 7.93
CA GLY A 13 -10.27 -10.72 7.80
C GLY A 13 -10.33 -11.26 6.37
N LYS A 14 -9.73 -10.57 5.38
CA LYS A 14 -9.58 -11.07 4.01
C LYS A 14 -8.16 -11.56 3.77
N ILE A 15 -8.06 -12.75 3.17
CA ILE A 15 -6.79 -13.32 2.71
C ILE A 15 -6.51 -12.78 1.30
N ILE A 16 -5.38 -12.10 1.13
CA ILE A 16 -4.93 -11.49 -0.12
C ILE A 16 -3.85 -12.38 -0.73
N ALA A 17 -4.19 -13.05 -1.83
CA ALA A 17 -3.26 -13.83 -2.63
C ALA A 17 -2.45 -12.92 -3.56
N CYS A 18 -1.25 -12.54 -3.13
CA CYS A 18 -0.38 -11.64 -3.89
C CYS A 18 0.16 -12.34 -5.15
N GLN A 19 0.11 -11.65 -6.29
CA GLN A 19 0.61 -12.13 -7.58
C GLN A 19 2.14 -12.07 -7.68
N SER A 20 2.78 -11.18 -6.92
CA SER A 20 4.23 -11.01 -6.88
C SER A 20 4.76 -10.65 -5.48
N ALA A 21 6.07 -10.84 -5.28
CA ALA A 21 6.75 -10.42 -4.05
C ALA A 21 6.73 -8.90 -3.87
N ASP A 22 6.79 -8.15 -4.98
CA ASP A 22 6.73 -6.69 -4.98
C ASP A 22 5.35 -6.19 -4.56
N ASP A 23 4.28 -6.76 -5.11
CA ASP A 23 2.91 -6.42 -4.70
C ASP A 23 2.72 -6.70 -3.22
N ARG A 24 3.19 -7.87 -2.76
CA ARG A 24 3.13 -8.23 -1.35
C ARG A 24 3.82 -7.19 -0.47
N LYS A 25 5.01 -6.72 -0.85
CA LYS A 25 5.75 -5.71 -0.09
C LYS A 25 5.00 -4.38 -0.04
N LEU A 26 4.42 -3.95 -1.17
CA LEU A 26 3.64 -2.72 -1.26
C LEU A 26 2.35 -2.80 -0.44
N LEU A 27 1.61 -3.90 -0.55
CA LEU A 27 0.40 -4.16 0.22
C LEU A 27 0.67 -4.25 1.72
N GLN A 28 1.74 -4.95 2.13
CA GLN A 28 2.14 -5.03 3.53
C GLN A 28 2.46 -3.66 4.11
N SER A 29 3.19 -2.84 3.35
CA SER A 29 3.51 -1.48 3.76
C SER A 29 2.26 -0.58 3.82
N ALA A 30 1.30 -0.75 2.90
CA ALA A 30 0.01 -0.05 2.97
C ALA A 30 -0.81 -0.46 4.20
N ILE A 31 -0.84 -1.74 4.55
CA ILE A 31 -1.49 -2.24 5.77
C ILE A 31 -0.85 -1.65 7.03
N LEU A 32 0.49 -1.57 7.06
CA LEU A 32 1.22 -0.95 8.16
C LEU A 32 0.90 0.55 8.28
N LEU A 33 0.76 1.26 7.17
CA LEU A 33 0.35 2.68 7.15
C LEU A 33 -1.06 2.90 7.73
N ASP A 34 -2.01 2.01 7.45
CA ASP A 34 -3.35 2.09 8.05
C ASP A 34 -3.32 1.84 9.56
N GLY A 35 -2.49 0.90 10.02
CA GLY A 35 -2.27 0.62 11.45
C GLY A 35 -1.47 1.69 12.19
N HIS A 36 -0.57 2.40 11.49
CA HIS A 36 0.32 3.42 12.02
C HIS A 36 0.24 4.70 11.20
N ARG A 37 -0.93 5.34 11.19
CA ARG A 37 -1.22 6.61 10.47
C ARG A 37 -0.26 7.77 10.76
N SER A 38 0.62 7.65 11.75
CA SER A 38 1.55 8.71 12.16
C SER A 38 2.86 8.76 11.36
N ASP A 39 3.18 7.74 10.56
CA ASP A 39 4.48 7.63 9.87
C ASP A 39 4.42 7.93 8.35
N CYS A 40 3.50 8.80 7.96
CA CYS A 40 3.31 9.19 6.56
C CYS A 40 4.55 9.86 5.94
N ASN A 41 5.47 10.38 6.78
CA ASN A 41 6.74 10.95 6.34
C ASN A 41 7.81 9.90 5.96
N GLN A 42 7.55 8.61 6.17
CA GLN A 42 8.51 7.56 5.83
C GLN A 42 8.52 7.20 4.34
N TYR A 43 7.46 7.55 3.60
CA TYR A 43 7.33 7.16 2.19
C TYR A 43 7.24 8.40 1.28
N PRO A 44 8.01 8.45 0.19
CA PRO A 44 7.87 9.51 -0.79
C PRO A 44 6.54 9.41 -1.55
N SER A 45 6.03 10.54 -2.04
CA SER A 45 4.76 10.62 -2.80
C SER A 45 4.67 9.58 -3.94
N ALA A 46 5.77 9.35 -4.65
CA ALA A 46 5.83 8.36 -5.74
C ALA A 46 5.63 6.91 -5.26
N GLU A 47 6.07 6.57 -4.05
CA GLU A 47 5.90 5.24 -3.46
C GLU A 47 4.47 5.05 -2.95
N LEU A 48 3.91 6.06 -2.28
CA LEU A 48 2.50 6.09 -1.87
C LEU A 48 1.54 5.96 -3.07
N THR A 49 1.87 6.61 -4.19
CA THR A 49 1.10 6.47 -5.45
C THR A 49 1.15 5.04 -6.00
N LYS A 50 2.31 4.36 -5.90
CA LYS A 50 2.43 2.95 -6.31
C LYS A 50 1.61 2.04 -5.39
N MET A 51 1.68 2.25 -4.08
CA MET A 51 0.89 1.50 -3.10
C MET A 51 -0.61 1.63 -3.39
N SER A 52 -1.08 2.85 -3.67
CA SER A 52 -2.48 3.10 -4.01
C SER A 52 -2.95 2.28 -5.21
N LYS A 53 -2.20 2.35 -6.32
CA LYS A 53 -2.50 1.58 -7.53
C LYS A 53 -2.53 0.06 -7.29
N VAL A 54 -1.58 -0.45 -6.50
CA VAL A 54 -1.59 -1.88 -6.15
C VAL A 54 -2.80 -2.19 -5.27
N CYS A 55 -3.11 -1.38 -4.25
CA CYS A 55 -4.30 -1.60 -3.44
C CYS A 55 -5.60 -1.61 -4.27
N GLU A 56 -5.71 -0.78 -5.31
CA GLU A 56 -6.84 -0.81 -6.26
C GLU A 56 -6.92 -2.13 -7.03
N GLN A 57 -5.78 -2.65 -7.52
CA GLN A 57 -5.73 -3.93 -8.25
C GLN A 57 -6.22 -5.11 -7.41
N TYR A 58 -6.05 -5.05 -6.09
CA TYR A 58 -6.48 -6.08 -5.14
C TYR A 58 -7.82 -5.74 -4.46
N GLU A 59 -8.57 -4.75 -4.96
CA GLU A 59 -9.88 -4.32 -4.44
C GLU A 59 -9.85 -3.89 -2.96
N LEU A 60 -8.69 -3.40 -2.49
CA LEU A 60 -8.48 -2.88 -1.14
C LEU A 60 -8.76 -1.39 -1.12
N THR A 61 -10.00 -1.01 -1.46
CA THR A 61 -10.40 0.37 -1.72
C THR A 61 -10.05 1.34 -0.58
N THR A 62 -10.20 0.92 0.68
CA THR A 62 -9.84 1.75 1.84
C THR A 62 -8.35 2.07 1.90
N LEU A 63 -7.49 1.08 1.64
CA LEU A 63 -6.03 1.28 1.59
C LEU A 63 -5.62 2.10 0.37
N ALA A 64 -6.28 1.89 -0.77
CA ALA A 64 -6.05 2.67 -1.98
C ALA A 64 -6.35 4.16 -1.77
N GLN A 65 -7.47 4.47 -1.11
CA GLN A 65 -7.85 5.84 -0.76
C GLN A 65 -6.86 6.45 0.23
N LEU A 66 -6.56 5.75 1.32
CA LEU A 66 -5.60 6.22 2.32
C LEU A 66 -4.25 6.59 1.68
N THR A 67 -3.66 5.67 0.93
CA THR A 67 -2.35 5.89 0.30
C THR A 67 -2.38 6.96 -0.78
N ALA A 68 -3.49 7.14 -1.51
CA ALA A 68 -3.67 8.26 -2.44
C ALA A 68 -3.77 9.62 -1.73
N GLU A 69 -4.51 9.70 -0.63
CA GLU A 69 -4.62 10.91 0.19
C GLU A 69 -3.26 11.31 0.76
N LEU A 70 -2.50 10.33 1.26
CA LEU A 70 -1.14 10.56 1.76
C LEU A 70 -0.19 11.01 0.66
N ALA A 71 -0.24 10.38 -0.52
CA ALA A 71 0.58 10.78 -1.67
C ALA A 71 0.33 12.26 -2.03
N LYS A 72 -0.94 12.67 -2.01
CA LYS A 72 -1.33 14.06 -2.28
C LYS A 72 -0.79 15.01 -1.21
N GLN A 73 -0.92 14.66 0.06
CA GLN A 73 -0.38 15.48 1.16
C GLN A 73 1.13 15.65 1.07
N CYS A 74 1.86 14.59 0.71
CA CYS A 74 3.30 14.68 0.46
C CYS A 74 3.63 15.60 -0.73
N ASP A 75 2.94 15.44 -1.88
CA ASP A 75 3.14 16.31 -3.07
C ASP A 75 2.87 17.79 -2.76
N GLU A 76 1.83 18.08 -1.97
CA GLU A 76 1.49 19.43 -1.53
C GLU A 76 2.51 20.00 -0.53
N ALA A 77 3.07 19.16 0.35
CA ALA A 77 4.12 19.58 1.29
C ALA A 77 5.50 19.77 0.61
N GLU A 78 5.75 19.07 -0.50
CA GLU A 78 6.99 19.18 -1.29
C GLU A 78 6.98 20.37 -2.27
N ARG A 79 5.82 21.01 -2.49
CA ARG A 79 5.68 22.19 -3.35
C ARG A 79 5.97 23.49 -2.58
N PRO A 80 7.03 24.25 -2.92
CA PRO A 80 7.41 25.51 -2.27
C PRO A 80 6.47 26.68 -2.60
#